data_AF-A0A1X2GBB5-F1
#
_entry.id   AF-A0A1X2GBB5-F1
#
_cell.length_a   1.000
_cell.length_b   1.000
_cell.length_c   1.000
_cell.angle_alpha   90.00
_cell.angle_beta   90.00
_cell.angle_gamma   90.00
#
_symmetry.space_group_name_H-M   'P 1'
#
loop_
_entity.id
_entity.type
_entity.pdbx_description
1 polymer ?
#
loop_
_entity_poly.entity_id
_entity_poly.type
_entity_poly.pdbx_seq_one_letter_code
_entity_poly.pdbx_strand_id
1 'polypeptide(L)'
;MANQDKKGSAALLVKPNKKKIAERHHVENEEKYTRGSSLNAKKMKAGYKLKEKIRKQEKEAKEAAQAAALAERLHGEEAGYLEAEGMEKTKNFKQDQLADAVDINTSSKIFNLDLDEFGPYALDYTRNGRHLLLGGKKGHIAAFDWQTSKLHFETHVKETVRDVTWLHNETMLAAAQKKYVFIYDNNGMEVHRMKNHIEVNKLEFLPYHFLLASVGNAGYLKYQDTSTGQLVAELRTKLGGCDTMTQNPWNAVINLGHGNGTVTMWAPTMTTPLVKMLCHKARVTAMAVDPSGRYMATAGLDNKLKVWDIRKYGLIQEYSTKAPAASLSISQRGLLAVGWNSQVTIWKDIFRTKQTAPYMQHLQAGSMMNDLEFCPFEDVLGVGHQKGMSSIVVPGAGEPNFDSLEANPYQTKKQRQEAEVHGLLDKLQPEMIMLDPTQIGKMTRATKEEAQKRQREDQAEQAAEADDLPTKDRKRMRGRNSSLKRYLRKKERRNIVDQDKLDTMDQLQKLQKDQAKPSSGFTTLDIF
;
A
#
# COMPACT_ATOMS: atom_id res chain seq x y z
N MET A 1 74.87 1.26 -48.58
CA MET A 1 75.94 1.56 -47.61
C MET A 1 75.46 2.69 -46.72
N ALA A 2 75.49 2.46 -45.40
CA ALA A 2 75.45 3.38 -44.25
C ALA A 2 74.48 4.60 -44.28
N ASN A 3 73.42 4.64 -43.45
CA ASN A 3 73.35 5.01 -42.02
C ASN A 3 73.17 6.52 -41.76
N GLN A 4 72.35 6.84 -40.75
CA GLN A 4 72.05 8.17 -40.14
C GLN A 4 70.96 9.00 -40.86
N ASP A 5 69.89 9.51 -40.22
CA ASP A 5 69.71 9.91 -38.82
C ASP A 5 68.29 9.71 -38.27
N LYS A 6 68.21 9.16 -37.06
CA LYS A 6 67.05 9.17 -36.18
C LYS A 6 67.00 10.52 -35.45
N LYS A 7 65.93 11.29 -35.64
CA LYS A 7 65.49 12.30 -34.65
C LYS A 7 64.04 12.01 -34.27
N GLY A 8 63.87 11.42 -33.09
CA GLY A 8 62.58 11.26 -32.45
C GLY A 8 62.06 12.60 -31.94
N SER A 9 60.88 12.99 -32.40
CA SER A 9 60.05 14.02 -31.78
C SER A 9 59.27 13.37 -30.63
N ALA A 10 59.64 13.72 -29.40
CA ALA A 10 58.89 13.36 -28.21
C ALA A 10 57.56 14.12 -28.20
N ALA A 11 56.47 13.47 -28.64
CA ALA A 11 55.12 13.95 -28.38
C ALA A 11 54.83 13.78 -26.88
N LEU A 12 54.84 14.90 -26.16
CA LEU A 12 54.37 15.02 -24.79
C LEU A 12 52.94 14.48 -24.68
N LEU A 13 52.80 13.24 -24.19
CA LEU A 13 51.56 12.69 -23.67
C LEU A 13 51.17 13.49 -22.42
N VAL A 14 50.44 14.58 -22.64
CA VAL A 14 49.73 15.31 -21.59
C VAL A 14 48.70 14.35 -21.01
N LYS A 15 49.03 13.77 -19.84
CA LYS A 15 48.06 12.98 -19.06
C LYS A 15 46.87 13.90 -18.73
N PRO A 16 45.62 13.49 -19.01
CA PRO A 16 44.47 14.32 -18.68
C PRO A 16 44.46 14.57 -17.17
N ASN A 17 44.43 15.86 -16.84
CA ASN A 17 44.51 16.38 -15.49
C ASN A 17 43.26 15.93 -14.71
N LYS A 18 43.38 14.90 -13.86
CA LYS A 18 42.30 14.31 -13.04
C LYS A 18 41.63 15.29 -12.06
N LYS A 19 41.96 16.59 -12.10
CA LYS A 19 41.51 17.62 -11.16
C LYS A 19 40.42 18.56 -11.68
N LYS A 20 39.77 18.28 -12.82
CA LYS A 20 38.72 19.15 -13.38
C LYS A 20 37.31 18.56 -13.56
N ILE A 21 36.99 17.40 -12.99
CA ILE A 21 35.59 16.91 -12.97
C ILE A 21 35.26 16.35 -11.58
N ALA A 22 35.10 17.27 -10.62
CA ALA A 22 34.41 16.98 -9.38
C ALA A 22 33.37 18.09 -9.09
N GLU A 23 32.83 18.68 -10.15
CA GLU A 23 31.51 19.26 -10.06
C GLU A 23 30.57 18.09 -9.83
N ARG A 24 30.10 17.95 -8.59
CA ARG A 24 29.00 17.06 -8.26
C ARG A 24 27.79 17.60 -9.01
N HIS A 25 27.61 17.19 -10.26
CA HIS A 25 26.36 17.42 -10.96
C HIS A 25 25.27 16.82 -10.07
N HIS A 26 24.42 17.70 -9.54
CA HIS A 26 23.24 17.26 -8.82
C HIS A 26 22.40 16.49 -9.84
N VAL A 27 22.25 15.18 -9.61
CA VAL A 27 21.40 14.35 -10.45
C VAL A 27 19.98 14.61 -9.99
N GLU A 28 19.14 15.12 -10.89
CA GLU A 28 17.71 15.30 -10.64
C GLU A 28 17.10 13.96 -10.21
N ASN A 29 16.09 14.00 -9.32
CA ASN A 29 15.38 12.82 -8.81
C ASN A 29 16.20 11.80 -7.98
N GLU A 30 17.42 12.12 -7.53
CA GLU A 30 18.22 11.20 -6.67
C GLU A 30 17.41 10.71 -5.46
N GLU A 31 16.59 11.56 -4.84
CA GLU A 31 15.78 11.23 -3.66
C GLU A 31 14.79 10.07 -3.89
N LYS A 32 14.25 9.93 -5.12
CA LYS A 32 13.29 8.86 -5.47
C LYS A 32 13.92 7.48 -5.34
N TYR A 33 15.19 7.35 -5.70
CA TYR A 33 15.94 6.09 -5.71
C TYR A 33 16.70 5.83 -4.42
N THR A 34 16.83 6.84 -3.55
CA THR A 34 17.44 6.63 -2.23
C THR A 34 16.57 5.72 -1.36
N ARG A 35 17.11 4.56 -0.99
CA ARG A 35 16.44 3.62 -0.08
C ARG A 35 17.07 3.66 1.31
N GLY A 36 16.26 3.96 2.33
CA GLY A 36 16.68 3.96 3.73
C GLY A 36 17.39 5.24 4.17
N SER A 37 17.71 5.31 5.46
CA SER A 37 18.42 6.45 6.07
C SER A 37 19.94 6.26 6.00
N SER A 38 20.68 7.27 5.57
CA SER A 38 22.15 7.27 5.62
C SER A 38 22.65 7.06 7.06
N LEU A 39 23.59 6.13 7.25
CA LEU A 39 24.17 5.80 8.55
C LEU A 39 25.40 6.67 8.80
N ASN A 40 25.27 7.68 9.66
CA ASN A 40 26.40 8.58 9.91
C ASN A 40 27.57 7.88 10.62
N ALA A 41 28.53 7.35 9.84
CA ALA A 41 29.69 6.60 10.31
C ALA A 41 30.58 7.40 11.27
N LYS A 42 30.51 8.75 11.26
CA LYS A 42 31.24 9.62 12.20
C LYS A 42 30.67 9.56 13.61
N LYS A 43 29.36 9.37 13.75
CA LYS A 43 28.68 9.34 15.06
C LYS A 43 28.73 7.95 15.73
N MET A 44 29.18 6.92 15.02
CA MET A 44 29.21 5.56 15.55
C MET A 44 30.49 5.28 16.36
N LYS A 45 30.31 4.77 17.59
CA LYS A 45 31.38 4.15 18.39
C LYS A 45 31.66 2.73 17.86
N ALA A 46 32.28 2.66 16.68
CA ALA A 46 32.63 1.41 16.00
C ALA A 46 34.12 1.39 15.62
N GLY A 47 34.68 0.18 15.49
CA GLY A 47 36.06 -0.03 15.02
C GLY A 47 36.29 0.50 13.60
N TYR A 48 37.54 0.85 13.29
CA TYR A 48 37.93 1.47 12.01
C TYR A 48 37.46 0.65 10.78
N LYS A 49 37.67 -0.67 10.79
CA LYS A 49 37.29 -1.58 9.71
C LYS A 49 35.78 -1.56 9.41
N LEU A 50 34.95 -1.46 10.44
CA LEU A 50 33.49 -1.37 10.26
C LEU A 50 33.08 -0.01 9.69
N LYS A 51 33.70 1.07 10.18
CA LYS A 51 33.47 2.43 9.64
C LYS A 51 33.85 2.53 8.17
N GLU A 52 34.95 1.91 7.76
CA GLU A 52 35.38 1.88 6.36
C GLU A 52 34.41 1.08 5.48
N LYS A 53 33.97 -0.11 5.93
CA LYS A 53 32.95 -0.89 5.22
C LYS A 53 31.64 -0.14 5.05
N ILE A 54 31.14 0.52 6.10
CA ILE A 54 29.91 1.33 6.03
C ILE A 54 30.07 2.47 5.03
N ARG A 55 31.19 3.20 5.07
CA ARG A 55 31.46 4.26 4.10
C ARG A 55 31.50 3.75 2.66
N LYS A 56 32.08 2.57 2.44
CA LYS A 56 32.09 1.92 1.11
C LYS A 56 30.67 1.57 0.66
N GLN A 57 29.87 0.95 1.52
CA GLN A 57 28.47 0.63 1.23
C GLN A 57 27.62 1.89 0.98
N GLU A 58 27.79 2.95 1.76
CA GLU A 58 27.09 4.23 1.53
C GLU A 58 27.48 4.86 0.20
N LYS A 59 28.75 4.78 -0.18
CA LYS A 59 29.23 5.26 -1.47
C LYS A 59 28.63 4.45 -2.62
N GLU A 60 28.65 3.13 -2.53
CA GLU A 60 28.05 2.22 -3.53
C GLU A 60 26.53 2.44 -3.65
N ALA A 61 25.83 2.57 -2.52
CA ALA A 61 24.39 2.86 -2.51
C ALA A 61 24.07 4.21 -3.18
N LYS A 62 24.90 5.23 -2.93
CA LYS A 62 24.76 6.54 -3.57
C LYS A 62 25.04 6.49 -5.06
N GLU A 63 26.12 5.83 -5.48
CA GLU A 63 26.46 5.64 -6.89
C GLU A 63 25.36 4.86 -7.63
N ALA A 64 24.80 3.82 -7.00
CA ALA A 64 23.67 3.07 -7.54
C ALA A 64 22.40 3.92 -7.67
N ALA A 65 22.07 4.74 -6.66
CA ALA A 65 20.92 5.65 -6.73
C ALA A 65 21.09 6.71 -7.83
N GLN A 66 22.29 7.26 -7.98
CA GLN A 66 22.61 8.21 -9.05
C GLN A 66 22.57 7.56 -10.43
N ALA A 67 23.09 6.35 -10.58
CA ALA A 67 23.03 5.60 -11.83
C ALA A 67 21.58 5.27 -12.23
N ALA A 68 20.74 4.89 -11.26
CA ALA A 68 19.31 4.63 -11.49
C ALA A 68 18.57 5.91 -11.90
N ALA A 69 18.84 7.05 -11.26
CA ALA A 69 18.26 8.33 -11.63
C ALA A 69 18.72 8.80 -13.03
N LEU A 70 20.00 8.57 -13.39
CA LEU A 70 20.49 8.84 -14.73
C LEU A 70 19.85 7.93 -15.79
N ALA A 71 19.46 6.70 -15.42
CA ALA A 71 18.76 5.79 -16.32
C ALA A 71 17.33 6.25 -16.66
N GLU A 72 16.70 7.13 -15.85
CA GLU A 72 15.40 7.75 -16.23
C GLU A 72 15.51 8.54 -17.54
N ARG A 73 16.71 9.01 -17.93
CA ARG A 73 16.91 9.68 -19.23
C ARG A 73 16.75 8.75 -20.44
N LEU A 74 16.75 7.43 -20.22
CA LEU A 74 16.51 6.43 -21.26
C LEU A 74 15.02 6.12 -21.44
N HIS A 75 14.14 6.74 -20.66
CA HIS A 75 12.70 6.67 -20.89
C HIS A 75 12.36 7.20 -22.29
N GLY A 76 11.63 6.38 -23.06
CA GLY A 76 11.34 6.68 -24.45
C GLY A 76 10.09 7.53 -24.64
N GLU A 77 9.15 7.43 -23.70
CA GLU A 77 7.83 8.04 -23.82
C GLU A 77 7.64 9.17 -22.80
N GLU A 78 6.97 10.22 -23.25
CA GLU A 78 6.55 11.33 -22.39
C GLU A 78 5.15 11.09 -21.84
N ALA A 79 4.89 11.68 -20.69
CA ALA A 79 3.64 11.45 -20.00
C ALA A 79 2.58 12.46 -20.45
N GLY A 80 1.38 11.99 -20.77
CA GLY A 80 0.28 12.83 -21.23
C GLY A 80 -0.09 13.93 -20.24
N TYR A 81 -0.68 15.01 -20.77
CA TYR A 81 -1.22 16.11 -19.97
C TYR A 81 -2.31 16.86 -20.76
N LEU A 82 -3.18 17.54 -20.03
CA LEU A 82 -4.14 18.49 -20.54
C LEU A 82 -3.92 19.81 -19.80
N GLU A 83 -3.60 20.85 -20.53
CA GLU A 83 -3.44 22.20 -20.01
C GLU A 83 -4.39 23.13 -20.74
N ALA A 84 -4.99 24.07 -20.01
CA ALA A 84 -5.92 25.02 -20.61
C ALA A 84 -5.15 26.26 -21.05
N GLU A 85 -5.41 26.71 -22.28
CA GLU A 85 -4.83 27.93 -22.82
C GLU A 85 -5.77 29.13 -22.61
N GLY A 86 -5.21 30.29 -22.26
CA GLY A 86 -5.95 31.54 -22.15
C GLY A 86 -7.04 31.54 -21.07
N MET A 87 -8.30 31.67 -21.47
CA MET A 87 -9.47 31.76 -20.57
C MET A 87 -10.20 30.44 -20.37
N GLU A 88 -9.79 29.38 -21.07
CA GLU A 88 -10.44 28.08 -20.96
C GLU A 88 -10.10 27.40 -19.64
N LYS A 89 -10.92 26.43 -19.23
CA LYS A 89 -10.71 25.66 -18.00
C LYS A 89 -10.72 24.19 -18.36
N THR A 90 -9.74 23.44 -17.85
CA THR A 90 -9.57 22.01 -18.13
C THR A 90 -10.84 21.19 -17.86
N LYS A 91 -11.60 21.56 -16.83
CA LYS A 91 -12.86 20.89 -16.47
C LYS A 91 -13.98 20.98 -17.51
N ASN A 92 -13.89 21.90 -18.48
CA ASN A 92 -14.97 22.11 -19.46
C ASN A 92 -14.76 21.31 -20.76
N PHE A 93 -13.60 20.69 -20.95
CA PHE A 93 -13.33 19.88 -22.13
C PHE A 93 -14.24 18.64 -22.14
N LYS A 94 -14.87 18.41 -23.31
CA LYS A 94 -15.69 17.22 -23.56
C LYS A 94 -14.86 16.12 -24.20
N GLN A 95 -15.31 14.87 -24.05
CA GLN A 95 -14.67 13.72 -24.68
C GLN A 95 -14.65 13.81 -26.20
N ASP A 96 -15.70 14.35 -26.84
CA ASP A 96 -15.74 14.55 -28.30
C ASP A 96 -14.62 15.50 -28.78
N GLN A 97 -14.38 16.58 -28.05
CA GLN A 97 -13.29 17.53 -28.37
C GLN A 97 -11.91 16.90 -28.17
N LEU A 98 -11.76 16.03 -27.18
CA LEU A 98 -10.53 15.26 -26.97
C LEU A 98 -10.34 14.22 -28.08
N ALA A 99 -11.41 13.57 -28.54
CA ALA A 99 -11.34 12.59 -29.62
C ALA A 99 -10.82 13.21 -30.93
N ASP A 100 -11.16 14.47 -31.21
CA ASP A 100 -10.67 15.22 -32.37
C ASP A 100 -9.22 15.73 -32.20
N ALA A 101 -8.77 15.95 -30.96
CA ALA A 101 -7.46 16.52 -30.66
C ALA A 101 -6.35 15.47 -30.51
N VAL A 102 -6.70 14.24 -30.19
CA VAL A 102 -5.76 13.14 -29.93
C VAL A 102 -5.60 12.28 -31.19
N ASP A 103 -4.53 11.49 -31.26
CA ASP A 103 -4.28 10.57 -32.36
C ASP A 103 -5.37 9.49 -32.52
N ILE A 104 -5.48 8.92 -33.73
CA ILE A 104 -6.53 7.97 -34.11
C ILE A 104 -6.52 6.74 -33.18
N ASN A 105 -5.35 6.28 -32.74
CA ASN A 105 -5.27 5.10 -31.87
C ASN A 105 -5.88 5.40 -30.50
N THR A 106 -5.60 6.54 -29.90
CA THR A 106 -6.19 6.90 -28.61
C THR A 106 -7.66 7.29 -28.75
N SER A 107 -8.03 7.94 -29.85
CA SER A 107 -9.44 8.21 -30.17
C SER A 107 -10.27 6.93 -30.30
N SER A 108 -9.73 5.86 -30.92
CA SER A 108 -10.41 4.56 -31.00
C SER A 108 -10.65 3.86 -29.65
N LYS A 109 -9.92 4.27 -28.61
CA LYS A 109 -10.10 3.77 -27.24
C LYS A 109 -11.28 4.44 -26.53
N ILE A 110 -11.80 5.53 -27.07
CA ILE A 110 -13.03 6.16 -26.60
C ILE A 110 -14.20 5.41 -27.24
N PHE A 111 -14.87 4.58 -26.45
CA PHE A 111 -16.05 3.86 -26.90
C PHE A 111 -17.03 3.64 -25.75
N ASN A 112 -18.27 3.37 -26.12
CA ASN A 112 -19.33 3.03 -25.19
C ASN A 112 -19.95 1.69 -25.60
N LEU A 113 -20.07 0.77 -24.66
CA LEU A 113 -20.75 -0.51 -24.81
C LEU A 113 -22.11 -0.42 -24.12
N ASP A 114 -23.16 -0.29 -24.91
CA ASP A 114 -24.54 -0.23 -24.42
C ASP A 114 -25.09 -1.64 -24.20
N LEU A 115 -25.12 -2.05 -22.94
CA LEU A 115 -25.57 -3.35 -22.41
C LEU A 115 -26.70 -3.13 -21.39
N ASP A 116 -27.88 -2.73 -21.86
CA ASP A 116 -28.98 -2.30 -21.00
C ASP A 116 -29.65 -3.43 -20.20
N GLU A 117 -29.53 -4.67 -20.65
CA GLU A 117 -30.34 -5.77 -20.13
C GLU A 117 -29.85 -6.30 -18.77
N PHE A 118 -28.53 -6.33 -18.55
CA PHE A 118 -27.91 -7.12 -17.48
C PHE A 118 -27.55 -6.33 -16.20
N GLY A 119 -27.97 -5.06 -16.13
CA GLY A 119 -27.83 -4.20 -14.95
C GLY A 119 -26.46 -3.53 -14.83
N PRO A 120 -26.12 -2.97 -13.65
CA PRO A 120 -24.84 -2.29 -13.48
C PRO A 120 -23.67 -3.26 -13.61
N TYR A 121 -22.64 -2.78 -14.29
CA TYR A 121 -21.41 -3.51 -14.55
C TYR A 121 -20.33 -3.15 -13.54
N ALA A 122 -19.68 -4.17 -12.99
CA ALA A 122 -18.36 -4.08 -12.36
C ALA A 122 -17.28 -4.29 -13.42
N LEU A 123 -16.14 -3.61 -13.26
CA LEU A 123 -15.01 -3.64 -14.17
C LEU A 123 -13.79 -4.19 -13.44
N ASP A 124 -12.94 -4.91 -14.16
CA ASP A 124 -11.58 -5.22 -13.73
C ASP A 124 -10.63 -5.25 -14.93
N TYR A 125 -9.58 -4.45 -14.92
CA TYR A 125 -8.50 -4.51 -15.91
C TYR A 125 -7.44 -5.50 -15.45
N THR A 126 -6.84 -6.22 -16.40
CA THR A 126 -5.63 -6.98 -16.08
C THR A 126 -4.51 -6.03 -15.68
N ARG A 127 -3.56 -6.51 -14.88
CA ARG A 127 -2.40 -5.71 -14.42
C ARG A 127 -1.60 -5.07 -15.55
N ASN A 128 -1.54 -5.71 -16.72
CA ASN A 128 -0.88 -5.18 -17.91
C ASN A 128 -1.75 -4.19 -18.72
N GLY A 129 -3.00 -3.98 -18.33
CA GLY A 129 -3.97 -3.10 -18.99
C GLY A 129 -4.51 -3.61 -20.32
N ARG A 130 -4.14 -4.82 -20.75
CA ARG A 130 -4.48 -5.32 -22.09
C ARG A 130 -5.88 -5.93 -22.19
N HIS A 131 -6.33 -6.60 -21.14
CA HIS A 131 -7.61 -7.30 -21.11
C HIS A 131 -8.53 -6.68 -20.08
N LEU A 132 -9.82 -6.76 -20.36
CA LEU A 132 -10.88 -6.19 -19.55
C LEU A 132 -11.91 -7.26 -19.24
N LEU A 133 -12.38 -7.24 -18.00
CA LEU A 133 -13.44 -8.08 -17.49
C LEU A 133 -14.66 -7.23 -17.12
N LEU A 134 -15.83 -7.69 -17.57
CA LEU A 134 -17.12 -7.10 -17.29
C LEU A 134 -17.98 -8.10 -16.51
N GLY A 135 -18.58 -7.64 -15.42
CA GLY A 135 -19.58 -8.40 -14.66
C GLY A 135 -20.86 -7.62 -14.46
N GLY A 136 -21.90 -7.98 -15.21
CA GLY A 136 -23.24 -7.44 -15.05
C GLY A 136 -23.94 -8.07 -13.84
N LYS A 137 -24.60 -7.24 -13.03
CA LYS A 137 -25.28 -7.69 -11.80
C LYS A 137 -26.32 -8.81 -12.01
N LYS A 138 -26.90 -8.95 -13.21
CA LYS A 138 -27.87 -10.03 -13.54
C LYS A 138 -27.22 -11.32 -14.08
N GLY A 139 -25.89 -11.41 -14.10
CA GLY A 139 -25.16 -12.65 -14.41
C GLY A 139 -24.48 -12.69 -15.77
N HIS A 140 -24.39 -11.55 -16.47
CA HIS A 140 -23.57 -11.45 -17.68
C HIS A 140 -22.10 -11.30 -17.29
N ILE A 141 -21.23 -12.15 -17.82
CA ILE A 141 -19.79 -12.06 -17.64
C ILE A 141 -19.15 -12.06 -19.03
N ALA A 142 -18.32 -11.07 -19.31
CA ALA A 142 -17.59 -10.98 -20.57
C ALA A 142 -16.13 -10.62 -20.31
N ALA A 143 -15.23 -11.36 -20.95
CA ALA A 143 -13.79 -11.10 -20.92
C ALA A 143 -13.29 -10.90 -22.34
N PHE A 144 -12.57 -9.80 -22.59
CA PHE A 144 -12.09 -9.48 -23.93
C PHE A 144 -10.80 -8.65 -23.90
N ASP A 145 -10.05 -8.73 -25.00
CA ASP A 145 -9.01 -7.76 -25.32
C ASP A 145 -9.70 -6.51 -25.88
N TRP A 146 -9.75 -5.47 -25.08
CA TRP A 146 -10.52 -4.26 -25.39
C TRP A 146 -9.83 -3.37 -26.43
N GLN A 147 -8.51 -3.49 -26.61
CA GLN A 147 -7.78 -2.74 -27.63
C GLN A 147 -7.99 -3.33 -29.02
N THR A 148 -8.01 -4.66 -29.13
CA THR A 148 -8.29 -5.35 -30.40
C THR A 148 -9.77 -5.67 -30.62
N SER A 149 -10.61 -5.37 -29.62
CA SER A 149 -12.03 -5.74 -29.60
C SER A 149 -12.28 -7.25 -29.78
N LYS A 150 -11.30 -8.08 -29.40
CA LYS A 150 -11.41 -9.54 -29.51
C LYS A 150 -11.95 -10.13 -28.21
N LEU A 151 -13.14 -10.72 -28.31
CA LEU A 151 -13.74 -11.47 -27.21
C LEU A 151 -12.94 -12.75 -26.90
N HIS A 152 -12.62 -12.98 -25.63
CA HIS A 152 -12.15 -14.28 -25.16
C HIS A 152 -13.35 -15.19 -24.95
N PHE A 153 -14.27 -14.75 -24.10
CA PHE A 153 -15.55 -15.42 -23.90
C PHE A 153 -16.63 -14.48 -23.39
N GLU A 154 -17.87 -14.91 -23.56
CA GLU A 154 -19.06 -14.31 -22.98
C GLU A 154 -19.95 -15.43 -22.46
N THR A 155 -20.33 -15.35 -21.19
CA THR A 155 -21.23 -16.33 -20.56
C THR A 155 -22.30 -15.65 -19.73
N HIS A 156 -23.47 -16.29 -19.67
CA HIS A 156 -24.57 -15.83 -18.84
C HIS A 156 -24.88 -16.86 -17.75
N VAL A 157 -24.51 -16.52 -16.52
CA VAL A 157 -24.58 -17.37 -15.32
C VAL A 157 -26.02 -17.46 -14.77
N LYS A 158 -26.93 -16.56 -15.16
CA LYS A 158 -28.32 -16.47 -14.67
C LYS A 158 -28.45 -16.31 -13.14
N GLU A 159 -27.37 -15.92 -12.48
CA GLU A 159 -27.33 -15.57 -11.06
C GLU A 159 -26.79 -14.15 -10.87
N THR A 160 -26.99 -13.59 -9.68
CA THR A 160 -26.46 -12.26 -9.39
C THR A 160 -24.94 -12.30 -9.24
N VAL A 161 -24.21 -11.58 -10.08
CA VAL A 161 -22.77 -11.35 -9.92
C VAL A 161 -22.58 -10.06 -9.14
N ARG A 162 -21.83 -10.12 -8.04
CA ARG A 162 -21.55 -8.96 -7.19
C ARG A 162 -20.26 -8.26 -7.58
N ASP A 163 -19.26 -9.04 -7.96
CA ASP A 163 -17.92 -8.55 -8.30
C ASP A 163 -17.18 -9.56 -9.17
N VAL A 164 -16.17 -9.09 -9.87
CA VAL A 164 -15.32 -9.90 -10.75
C VAL A 164 -13.89 -9.38 -10.67
N THR A 165 -12.92 -10.28 -10.69
CA THR A 165 -11.50 -9.91 -10.72
C THR A 165 -10.71 -10.93 -11.54
N TRP A 166 -9.73 -10.45 -12.29
CA TRP A 166 -8.65 -11.25 -12.82
C TRP A 166 -7.80 -11.85 -11.71
N LEU A 167 -7.16 -12.97 -12.01
CA LEU A 167 -6.12 -13.52 -11.15
C LEU A 167 -4.75 -12.98 -11.62
N HIS A 168 -3.75 -13.85 -11.78
CA HIS A 168 -2.41 -13.44 -12.19
C HIS A 168 -2.30 -13.14 -13.68
N ASN A 169 -3.12 -13.81 -14.51
CA ASN A 169 -3.11 -13.71 -15.96
C ASN A 169 -4.54 -13.54 -16.49
N GLU A 170 -4.68 -13.23 -17.78
CA GLU A 170 -5.94 -13.24 -18.50
C GLU A 170 -6.54 -14.64 -18.70
N THR A 171 -5.84 -15.69 -18.27
CA THR A 171 -6.30 -17.07 -18.42
C THR A 171 -7.31 -17.47 -17.35
N MET A 172 -7.28 -16.83 -16.19
CA MET A 172 -8.15 -17.19 -15.07
C MET A 172 -8.74 -15.95 -14.43
N LEU A 173 -10.03 -16.03 -14.14
CA LEU A 173 -10.76 -14.98 -13.44
C LEU A 173 -11.66 -15.55 -12.36
N ALA A 174 -11.93 -14.75 -11.35
CA ALA A 174 -12.83 -15.07 -10.25
C ALA A 174 -14.08 -14.20 -10.34
N ALA A 175 -15.26 -14.83 -10.25
CA ALA A 175 -16.54 -14.14 -10.18
C ALA A 175 -17.25 -14.46 -8.87
N ALA A 176 -17.64 -13.40 -8.14
CA ALA A 176 -18.47 -13.52 -6.95
C ALA A 176 -19.95 -13.62 -7.36
N GLN A 177 -20.47 -14.84 -7.44
CA GLN A 177 -21.88 -15.08 -7.73
C GLN A 177 -22.75 -14.89 -6.47
N LYS A 178 -24.01 -15.34 -6.54
CA LYS A 178 -24.99 -15.16 -5.47
C LYS A 178 -24.51 -15.75 -4.14
N LYS A 179 -24.01 -16.99 -4.14
CA LYS A 179 -23.60 -17.68 -2.91
C LYS A 179 -22.11 -17.97 -2.82
N TYR A 180 -21.47 -18.41 -3.90
CA TYR A 180 -20.07 -18.80 -3.89
C TYR A 180 -19.26 -17.99 -4.89
N VAL A 181 -17.94 -17.99 -4.69
CA VAL A 181 -17.00 -17.51 -5.69
C VAL A 181 -16.67 -18.66 -6.64
N PHE A 182 -16.68 -18.38 -7.93
CA PHE A 182 -16.32 -19.33 -8.97
C PHE A 182 -15.09 -18.82 -9.72
N ILE A 183 -14.21 -19.73 -10.11
CA ILE A 183 -13.06 -19.43 -10.97
C ILE A 183 -13.35 -20.00 -12.35
N TYR A 184 -13.18 -19.16 -13.36
CA TYR A 184 -13.37 -19.47 -14.77
C TYR A 184 -12.03 -19.51 -15.50
N ASP A 185 -11.94 -20.36 -16.52
CA ASP A 185 -10.88 -20.36 -17.52
C ASP A 185 -11.15 -19.30 -18.62
N ASN A 186 -10.17 -19.05 -19.48
CA ASN A 186 -10.27 -18.11 -20.59
C ASN A 186 -11.35 -18.45 -21.61
N ASN A 187 -11.80 -19.71 -21.63
CA ASN A 187 -12.89 -20.16 -22.49
C ASN A 187 -14.28 -19.98 -21.85
N GLY A 188 -14.34 -19.45 -20.63
CA GLY A 188 -15.58 -19.31 -19.86
C GLY A 188 -16.04 -20.62 -19.19
N MET A 189 -15.17 -21.63 -19.12
CA MET A 189 -15.47 -22.88 -18.41
C MET A 189 -15.21 -22.73 -16.91
N GLU A 190 -16.14 -23.21 -16.08
CA GLU A 190 -15.99 -23.22 -14.63
C GLU A 190 -14.92 -24.24 -14.21
N VAL A 191 -13.85 -23.75 -13.57
CA VAL A 191 -12.76 -24.60 -13.05
C VAL A 191 -13.02 -24.97 -11.60
N HIS A 192 -13.36 -23.97 -10.77
CA HIS A 192 -13.53 -24.17 -9.33
C HIS A 192 -14.77 -23.48 -8.79
N ARG A 193 -15.42 -24.16 -7.84
CA ARG A 193 -16.45 -23.58 -6.96
C ARG A 193 -15.93 -23.51 -5.53
N MET A 194 -15.72 -22.30 -5.03
CA MET A 194 -15.11 -22.03 -3.74
C MET A 194 -16.15 -22.08 -2.61
N LYS A 195 -16.33 -23.24 -1.98
CA LYS A 195 -17.34 -23.47 -0.92
C LYS A 195 -17.13 -22.63 0.34
N ASN A 196 -15.89 -22.29 0.66
CA ASN A 196 -15.56 -21.53 1.87
C ASN A 196 -15.92 -20.05 1.76
N HIS A 197 -16.04 -19.52 0.54
CA HIS A 197 -16.29 -18.12 0.23
C HIS A 197 -17.79 -17.91 0.05
N ILE A 198 -18.48 -17.59 1.13
CA ILE A 198 -19.95 -17.51 1.17
C ILE A 198 -20.39 -16.04 1.07
N GLU A 199 -21.29 -15.77 0.13
CA GLU A 199 -21.91 -14.46 -0.12
C GLU A 199 -20.90 -13.32 -0.15
N VAL A 200 -19.91 -13.46 -1.03
CA VAL A 200 -18.85 -12.46 -1.25
C VAL A 200 -19.42 -11.24 -1.98
N ASN A 201 -19.12 -10.05 -1.46
CA ASN A 201 -19.50 -8.76 -2.04
C ASN A 201 -18.39 -8.14 -2.89
N LYS A 202 -17.14 -8.25 -2.44
CA LYS A 202 -15.96 -7.74 -3.15
C LYS A 202 -14.84 -8.77 -3.14
N LEU A 203 -14.09 -8.81 -4.24
CA LEU A 203 -12.94 -9.65 -4.50
C LEU A 203 -11.73 -8.76 -4.80
N GLU A 204 -10.55 -9.25 -4.47
CA GLU A 204 -9.30 -8.58 -4.85
C GLU A 204 -8.16 -9.57 -4.87
N PHE A 205 -7.37 -9.52 -5.93
CA PHE A 205 -6.27 -10.46 -6.14
C PHE A 205 -4.93 -9.80 -5.82
N LEU A 206 -4.11 -10.47 -4.99
CA LEU A 206 -2.77 -10.04 -4.60
C LEU A 206 -1.76 -10.74 -5.54
N PRO A 207 -1.22 -10.05 -6.57
CA PRO A 207 -0.50 -10.72 -7.66
C PRO A 207 0.81 -11.37 -7.22
N TYR A 208 1.60 -10.71 -6.36
CA TYR A 208 2.90 -11.25 -5.92
C TYR A 208 2.80 -12.41 -4.93
N HIS A 209 1.65 -12.56 -4.26
CA HIS A 209 1.44 -13.57 -3.24
C HIS A 209 0.55 -14.71 -3.74
N PHE A 210 -0.06 -14.58 -4.92
CA PHE A 210 -1.08 -15.49 -5.46
C PHE A 210 -2.23 -15.73 -4.47
N LEU A 211 -2.70 -14.67 -3.82
CA LEU A 211 -3.82 -14.73 -2.87
C LEU A 211 -5.04 -14.04 -3.46
N LEU A 212 -6.18 -14.72 -3.43
CA LEU A 212 -7.48 -14.11 -3.62
C LEU A 212 -8.04 -13.72 -2.25
N ALA A 213 -8.13 -12.41 -2.01
CA ALA A 213 -8.83 -11.85 -0.88
C ALA A 213 -10.32 -11.69 -1.22
N SER A 214 -11.17 -12.00 -0.25
CA SER A 214 -12.61 -11.90 -0.43
C SER A 214 -13.29 -11.48 0.87
N VAL A 215 -14.33 -10.66 0.74
CA VAL A 215 -15.15 -10.25 1.88
C VAL A 215 -16.61 -10.49 1.59
N GLY A 216 -17.26 -11.19 2.52
CA GLY A 216 -18.69 -11.48 2.44
C GLY A 216 -19.57 -10.70 3.40
N ASN A 217 -20.88 -10.84 3.21
CA ASN A 217 -21.92 -10.22 4.04
C ASN A 217 -21.78 -10.51 5.54
N ALA A 218 -21.26 -11.70 5.90
CA ALA A 218 -21.04 -12.09 7.28
C ALA A 218 -19.88 -11.33 7.96
N GLY A 219 -19.12 -10.52 7.22
CA GLY A 219 -17.99 -9.75 7.75
C GLY A 219 -16.74 -10.61 8.00
N TYR A 220 -16.55 -11.65 7.20
CA TYR A 220 -15.33 -12.46 7.21
C TYR A 220 -14.48 -12.07 6.00
N LEU A 221 -13.21 -11.78 6.27
CA LEU A 221 -12.17 -11.62 5.26
C LEU A 221 -11.44 -12.96 5.12
N LYS A 222 -11.48 -13.53 3.92
CA LYS A 222 -10.85 -14.81 3.63
C LYS A 222 -9.73 -14.61 2.60
N TYR A 223 -8.57 -15.17 2.90
CA TYR A 223 -7.43 -15.23 2.00
C TYR A 223 -7.28 -16.66 1.51
N GLN A 224 -7.41 -16.83 0.21
CA GLN A 224 -7.29 -18.11 -0.46
C GLN A 224 -6.08 -18.09 -1.38
N ASP A 225 -5.21 -19.06 -1.24
CA ASP A 225 -4.11 -19.25 -2.18
C ASP A 225 -4.63 -19.87 -3.47
N THR A 226 -4.44 -19.17 -4.59
CA THR A 226 -4.89 -19.63 -5.91
C THR A 226 -3.94 -20.65 -6.53
N SER A 227 -2.66 -20.66 -6.12
CA SER A 227 -1.69 -21.61 -6.68
C SER A 227 -1.76 -22.98 -6.00
N THR A 228 -1.96 -23.01 -4.67
CA THR A 228 -2.07 -24.27 -3.92
C THR A 228 -3.51 -24.72 -3.68
N GLY A 229 -4.48 -23.82 -3.84
CA GLY A 229 -5.89 -24.09 -3.54
C GLY A 229 -6.21 -24.17 -2.06
N GLN A 230 -5.31 -23.72 -1.17
CA GLN A 230 -5.52 -23.75 0.28
C GLN A 230 -6.09 -22.43 0.82
N LEU A 231 -6.98 -22.55 1.81
CA LEU A 231 -7.45 -21.39 2.57
C LEU A 231 -6.38 -21.01 3.60
N VAL A 232 -5.74 -19.86 3.41
CA VAL A 232 -4.62 -19.40 4.25
C VAL A 232 -5.13 -18.83 5.56
N ALA A 233 -6.13 -17.96 5.49
CA ALA A 233 -6.63 -17.27 6.67
C ALA A 233 -8.12 -16.95 6.55
N GLU A 234 -8.84 -17.09 7.67
CA GLU A 234 -10.22 -16.65 7.85
C GLU A 234 -10.29 -15.67 9.02
N LEU A 235 -10.45 -14.39 8.71
CA LEU A 235 -10.37 -13.29 9.66
C LEU A 235 -11.75 -12.67 9.90
N ARG A 236 -12.18 -12.63 11.16
CA ARG A 236 -13.47 -12.03 11.53
C ARG A 236 -13.31 -10.53 11.80
N THR A 237 -13.96 -9.70 10.99
CA THR A 237 -13.88 -8.23 11.14
C THR A 237 -14.60 -7.70 12.38
N LYS A 238 -15.67 -8.39 12.81
CA LYS A 238 -16.55 -8.03 13.93
C LYS A 238 -17.32 -6.70 13.76
N LEU A 239 -17.37 -6.17 12.54
CA LEU A 239 -18.00 -4.87 12.24
C LEU A 239 -19.16 -4.97 11.23
N GLY A 240 -19.58 -6.19 10.88
CA GLY A 240 -20.65 -6.46 9.92
C GLY A 240 -20.13 -6.70 8.50
N GLY A 241 -21.05 -6.78 7.53
CA GLY A 241 -20.72 -6.88 6.11
C GLY A 241 -19.98 -5.63 5.61
N CYS A 242 -19.01 -5.84 4.72
CA CYS A 242 -18.29 -4.76 4.05
C CYS A 242 -18.65 -4.76 2.57
N ASP A 243 -18.96 -3.58 2.04
CA ASP A 243 -19.26 -3.38 0.62
C ASP A 243 -18.04 -2.85 -0.15
N THR A 244 -16.99 -2.42 0.57
CA THR A 244 -15.79 -1.82 -0.01
C THR A 244 -14.53 -2.54 0.48
N MET A 245 -13.65 -2.84 -0.47
CA MET A 245 -12.36 -3.48 -0.24
C MET A 245 -11.38 -2.91 -1.27
N THR A 246 -10.16 -2.62 -0.82
CA THR A 246 -9.05 -2.21 -1.67
C THR A 246 -7.72 -2.67 -1.10
N GLN A 247 -6.80 -3.08 -1.95
CA GLN A 247 -5.46 -3.52 -1.67
C GLN A 247 -4.57 -2.30 -1.71
N ASN A 248 -3.57 -2.28 -0.85
CA ASN A 248 -2.42 -1.43 -1.06
C ASN A 248 -1.38 -2.16 -1.94
N PRO A 249 -1.13 -1.70 -3.18
CA PRO A 249 -0.18 -2.36 -4.08
C PRO A 249 1.24 -2.45 -3.53
N TRP A 250 1.65 -1.50 -2.67
CA TRP A 250 2.99 -1.45 -2.10
C TRP A 250 3.27 -2.55 -1.06
N ASN A 251 2.29 -2.87 -0.21
CA ASN A 251 2.51 -3.78 0.93
C ASN A 251 1.55 -4.97 1.00
N ALA A 252 0.63 -5.08 0.02
CA ALA A 252 -0.37 -6.13 -0.09
C ALA A 252 -1.35 -6.24 1.10
N VAL A 253 -1.42 -5.21 1.96
CA VAL A 253 -2.42 -5.13 3.04
C VAL A 253 -3.77 -4.79 2.44
N ILE A 254 -4.82 -5.46 2.92
CA ILE A 254 -6.19 -5.24 2.47
C ILE A 254 -6.89 -4.25 3.39
N ASN A 255 -7.44 -3.19 2.80
CA ASN A 255 -8.20 -2.16 3.49
C ASN A 255 -9.69 -2.43 3.28
N LEU A 256 -10.43 -2.53 4.38
CA LEU A 256 -11.87 -2.76 4.38
C LEU A 256 -12.60 -1.53 4.91
N GLY A 257 -13.61 -1.05 4.18
CA GLY A 257 -14.50 0.00 4.61
C GLY A 257 -15.77 -0.55 5.23
N HIS A 258 -16.08 -0.09 6.45
CA HIS A 258 -17.18 -0.60 7.25
C HIS A 258 -18.40 0.34 7.25
N GLY A 259 -19.54 -0.23 7.65
CA GLY A 259 -20.81 0.51 7.83
C GLY A 259 -20.75 1.63 8.86
N ASN A 260 -19.82 1.57 9.82
CA ASN A 260 -19.64 2.57 10.88
C ASN A 260 -18.71 3.74 10.49
N GLY A 261 -18.23 3.78 9.24
CA GLY A 261 -17.29 4.81 8.77
C GLY A 261 -15.82 4.58 9.12
N THR A 262 -15.51 3.43 9.72
CA THR A 262 -14.12 3.02 9.97
C THR A 262 -13.54 2.26 8.78
N VAL A 263 -12.26 2.49 8.53
CA VAL A 263 -11.44 1.69 7.61
C VAL A 263 -10.49 0.85 8.44
N THR A 264 -10.47 -0.45 8.20
CA THR A 264 -9.57 -1.39 8.88
C THR A 264 -8.58 -1.99 7.90
N MET A 265 -7.33 -2.10 8.30
CA MET A 265 -6.25 -2.67 7.49
C MET A 265 -5.90 -4.07 7.99
N TRP A 266 -5.76 -5.04 7.08
CA TRP A 266 -5.61 -6.46 7.40
C TRP A 266 -4.44 -7.11 6.68
N ALA A 267 -3.74 -7.99 7.42
CA ALA A 267 -2.82 -8.97 6.89
C ALA A 267 -3.28 -10.37 7.33
N PRO A 268 -2.97 -11.41 6.55
CA PRO A 268 -3.33 -12.79 6.89
C PRO A 268 -2.68 -13.30 8.19
N THR A 269 -1.57 -12.69 8.62
CA THR A 269 -0.82 -13.08 9.83
C THR A 269 -1.53 -12.78 11.14
N MET A 270 -2.44 -11.80 11.18
CA MET A 270 -3.06 -11.33 12.43
C MET A 270 -4.59 -11.44 12.37
N THR A 271 -5.18 -12.02 13.42
CA THR A 271 -6.65 -12.13 13.57
C THR A 271 -7.33 -10.83 13.95
N THR A 272 -6.56 -9.84 14.38
CA THR A 272 -7.00 -8.47 14.63
C THR A 272 -6.50 -7.56 13.51
N PRO A 273 -7.24 -6.49 13.16
CA PRO A 273 -6.76 -5.57 12.14
C PRO A 273 -5.50 -4.87 12.62
N LEU A 274 -4.55 -4.67 11.70
CA LEU A 274 -3.28 -3.97 11.93
C LEU A 274 -3.52 -2.52 12.35
N VAL A 275 -4.47 -1.87 11.68
CA VAL A 275 -4.85 -0.47 11.91
C VAL A 275 -6.36 -0.35 11.84
N LYS A 276 -6.92 0.48 12.72
CA LYS A 276 -8.31 0.96 12.66
C LYS A 276 -8.31 2.47 12.55
N MET A 277 -8.83 2.99 11.46
CA MET A 277 -8.91 4.42 11.16
C MET A 277 -10.37 4.85 11.11
N LEU A 278 -10.74 5.89 11.87
CA LEU A 278 -12.07 6.50 11.75
C LEU A 278 -12.04 7.54 10.64
N CYS A 279 -12.54 7.17 9.46
CA CYS A 279 -12.46 8.03 8.29
C CYS A 279 -13.71 8.92 8.17
N HIS A 280 -14.89 8.33 8.28
CA HIS A 280 -16.17 9.00 8.07
C HIS A 280 -17.09 8.83 9.29
N LYS A 281 -18.10 9.70 9.40
CA LYS A 281 -19.14 9.55 10.44
C LYS A 281 -20.22 8.54 10.04
N ALA A 282 -20.35 8.28 8.74
CA ALA A 282 -21.29 7.34 8.14
C ALA A 282 -20.54 6.25 7.37
N ARG A 283 -21.26 5.26 6.81
CA ARG A 283 -20.70 4.15 6.02
C ARG A 283 -19.71 4.64 4.97
N VAL A 284 -18.57 3.94 4.87
CA VAL A 284 -17.61 4.13 3.79
C VAL A 284 -18.18 3.53 2.51
N THR A 285 -18.36 4.34 1.47
CA THR A 285 -19.01 3.93 0.21
C THR A 285 -18.01 3.55 -0.87
N ALA A 286 -16.82 4.16 -0.87
CA ALA A 286 -15.76 3.84 -1.81
C ALA A 286 -14.38 4.15 -1.21
N MET A 287 -13.36 3.46 -1.68
CA MET A 287 -11.97 3.61 -1.27
C MET A 287 -11.06 3.42 -2.47
N ALA A 288 -9.89 4.05 -2.47
CA ALA A 288 -8.82 3.79 -3.42
C ALA A 288 -7.47 4.02 -2.75
N VAL A 289 -6.47 3.22 -3.10
CA VAL A 289 -5.10 3.35 -2.61
C VAL A 289 -4.18 3.71 -3.76
N ASP A 290 -3.29 4.65 -3.53
CA ASP A 290 -2.27 5.05 -4.48
C ASP A 290 -1.29 3.89 -4.74
N PRO A 291 -0.89 3.62 -6.00
CA PRO A 291 0.05 2.53 -6.31
C PRO A 291 1.39 2.62 -5.57
N SER A 292 1.85 3.82 -5.20
CA SER A 292 3.06 3.98 -4.36
C SER A 292 2.85 3.59 -2.88
N GLY A 293 1.61 3.32 -2.48
CA GLY A 293 1.20 3.01 -1.11
C GLY A 293 1.34 4.17 -0.14
N ARG A 294 1.46 5.41 -0.64
CA ARG A 294 1.63 6.60 0.19
C ARG A 294 0.30 7.20 0.64
N TYR A 295 -0.68 7.19 -0.24
CA TYR A 295 -1.94 7.89 -0.03
C TYR A 295 -3.15 6.96 -0.19
N MET A 296 -4.23 7.28 0.52
CA MET A 296 -5.52 6.62 0.39
C MET A 296 -6.61 7.67 0.26
N ALA A 297 -7.52 7.49 -0.70
CA ALA A 297 -8.74 8.27 -0.80
C ALA A 297 -9.91 7.46 -0.26
N THR A 298 -10.77 8.08 0.55
CA THR A 298 -11.99 7.46 1.08
C THR A 298 -13.17 8.38 0.84
N ALA A 299 -14.29 7.80 0.43
CA ALA A 299 -15.57 8.48 0.34
C ALA A 299 -16.59 7.82 1.28
N GLY A 300 -17.44 8.66 1.86
CA GLY A 300 -18.49 8.21 2.76
C GLY A 300 -19.88 8.66 2.32
N LEU A 301 -20.87 8.02 2.93
CA LEU A 301 -22.28 8.41 2.82
C LEU A 301 -22.55 9.80 3.47
N ASP A 302 -21.56 10.38 4.15
CA ASP A 302 -21.58 11.74 4.68
C ASP A 302 -21.24 12.82 3.64
N ASN A 303 -21.23 12.48 2.34
CA ASN A 303 -20.95 13.36 1.21
C ASN A 303 -19.58 14.07 1.33
N LYS A 304 -18.61 13.35 1.89
CA LYS A 304 -17.24 13.82 2.05
C LYS A 304 -16.28 12.88 1.36
N LEU A 305 -15.31 13.47 0.68
CA LEU A 305 -14.14 12.81 0.15
C LEU A 305 -12.94 13.23 1.00
N LYS A 306 -12.22 12.25 1.54
CA LYS A 306 -11.06 12.48 2.41
C LYS A 306 -9.84 11.77 1.84
N VAL A 307 -8.71 12.46 1.93
CA VAL A 307 -7.41 11.97 1.46
C VAL A 307 -6.49 11.82 2.67
N TRP A 308 -5.86 10.66 2.80
CA TRP A 308 -5.09 10.24 3.96
C TRP A 308 -3.63 9.92 3.59
N ASP A 309 -2.69 10.24 4.48
CA ASP A 309 -1.32 9.69 4.42
C ASP A 309 -1.33 8.33 5.13
N ILE A 310 -1.08 7.25 4.40
CA ILE A 310 -1.08 5.89 4.94
C ILE A 310 0.09 5.66 5.91
N ARG A 311 1.22 6.37 5.74
CA ARG A 311 2.39 6.16 6.60
C ARG A 311 2.24 6.82 7.97
N LYS A 312 1.49 7.92 8.03
CA LYS A 312 1.23 8.69 9.26
C LYS A 312 -0.18 8.47 9.83
N TYR A 313 -1.07 7.86 9.06
CA TYR A 313 -2.50 7.72 9.35
C TYR A 313 -3.17 9.08 9.66
N GLY A 314 -2.73 10.13 8.96
CA GLY A 314 -3.21 11.50 9.13
C GLY A 314 -4.07 11.95 7.96
N LEU A 315 -5.10 12.75 8.25
CA LEU A 315 -5.91 13.41 7.23
C LEU A 315 -5.07 14.50 6.56
N ILE A 316 -4.99 14.47 5.22
CA ILE A 316 -4.31 15.48 4.42
C ILE A 316 -5.34 16.51 3.93
N GLN A 317 -6.38 16.05 3.24
CA GLN A 317 -7.39 16.91 2.63
C GLN A 317 -8.80 16.37 2.84
N GLU A 318 -9.75 17.31 2.88
CA GLU A 318 -11.19 17.05 2.94
C GLU A 318 -11.92 17.91 1.91
N TYR A 319 -12.77 17.26 1.12
CA TYR A 319 -13.62 17.84 0.10
C TYR A 319 -15.08 17.46 0.36
N SER A 320 -15.99 18.39 0.13
CA SER A 320 -17.42 18.13 0.16
C SER A 320 -17.87 17.74 -1.24
N THR A 321 -18.45 16.56 -1.38
CA THR A 321 -19.09 16.11 -2.63
C THR A 321 -20.57 16.47 -2.60
N LYS A 322 -21.21 16.58 -3.77
CA LYS A 322 -22.65 16.87 -3.86
C LYS A 322 -23.51 15.64 -3.52
N ALA A 323 -22.96 14.46 -3.75
CA ALA A 323 -23.59 13.16 -3.57
C ALA A 323 -22.50 12.18 -3.06
N PRO A 324 -22.90 11.04 -2.47
CA PRO A 324 -21.94 10.03 -2.04
C PRO A 324 -21.28 9.42 -3.28
N ALA A 325 -19.96 9.27 -3.25
CA ALA A 325 -19.25 8.62 -4.35
C ALA A 325 -19.51 7.11 -4.32
N ALA A 326 -19.83 6.54 -5.49
CA ALA A 326 -20.11 5.12 -5.66
C ALA A 326 -18.82 4.31 -5.81
N SER A 327 -17.84 4.84 -6.55
CA SER A 327 -16.52 4.23 -6.71
C SER A 327 -15.43 5.31 -6.77
N LEU A 328 -14.21 4.90 -6.42
CA LEU A 328 -13.00 5.69 -6.42
C LEU A 328 -11.89 4.87 -7.10
N SER A 329 -11.08 5.53 -7.93
CA SER A 329 -9.88 4.91 -8.49
C SER A 329 -8.74 5.92 -8.52
N ILE A 330 -7.52 5.46 -8.24
CA ILE A 330 -6.30 6.28 -8.31
C ILE A 330 -5.44 5.74 -9.45
N SER A 331 -5.05 6.63 -10.36
CA SER A 331 -4.21 6.29 -11.50
C SER A 331 -2.74 6.09 -11.08
N GLN A 332 -1.93 5.47 -11.94
CA GLN A 332 -0.50 5.24 -11.67
C GLN A 332 0.28 6.55 -11.43
N ARG A 333 -0.15 7.64 -12.07
CA ARG A 333 0.42 8.99 -11.90
C ARG A 333 -0.26 9.84 -10.82
N GLY A 334 -1.19 9.27 -10.07
CA GLY A 334 -1.83 9.93 -8.93
C GLY A 334 -3.00 10.86 -9.30
N LEU A 335 -3.67 10.64 -10.43
CA LEU A 335 -5.00 11.22 -10.67
C LEU A 335 -6.04 10.45 -9.85
N LEU A 336 -6.96 11.16 -9.21
CA LEU A 336 -8.08 10.56 -8.49
C LEU A 336 -9.36 10.70 -9.32
N ALA A 337 -9.92 9.58 -9.77
CA ALA A 337 -11.25 9.51 -10.33
C ALA A 337 -12.27 9.31 -9.20
N VAL A 338 -13.27 10.19 -9.17
CA VAL A 338 -14.38 10.13 -8.24
C VAL A 338 -15.66 10.16 -9.04
N GLY A 339 -16.48 9.13 -8.89
CA GLY A 339 -17.77 9.13 -9.53
C GLY A 339 -18.91 9.03 -8.54
N TRP A 340 -19.88 9.91 -8.75
CA TRP A 340 -21.09 10.03 -7.96
C TRP A 340 -22.27 10.19 -8.91
N ASN A 341 -23.38 9.51 -8.62
CA ASN A 341 -24.56 9.48 -9.49
C ASN A 341 -24.18 9.14 -10.96
N SER A 342 -24.25 10.11 -11.86
CA SER A 342 -23.98 9.98 -13.30
C SER A 342 -22.77 10.80 -13.76
N GLN A 343 -22.03 11.40 -12.82
CA GLN A 343 -20.89 12.26 -13.11
C GLN A 343 -19.61 11.61 -12.62
N VAL A 344 -18.57 11.71 -13.45
CA VAL A 344 -17.20 11.38 -13.09
C VAL A 344 -16.42 12.67 -13.01
N THR A 345 -15.73 12.89 -11.90
CA THR A 345 -14.80 14.01 -11.73
C THR A 345 -13.41 13.47 -11.47
N ILE A 346 -12.43 14.09 -12.11
CA ILE A 346 -11.04 13.67 -12.02
C ILE A 346 -10.26 14.80 -11.38
N TRP A 347 -9.41 14.48 -10.42
CA TRP A 347 -8.65 15.44 -9.64
C TRP A 347 -7.15 15.16 -9.80
N LYS A 348 -6.39 16.21 -10.14
CA LYS A 348 -4.93 16.16 -10.27
C LYS A 348 -4.28 16.74 -9.01
N ASP A 349 -3.18 16.14 -8.55
CA ASP A 349 -2.36 16.62 -7.43
C ASP A 349 -3.09 16.78 -6.08
N ILE A 350 -4.15 16.00 -5.84
CA ILE A 350 -4.98 16.08 -4.64
C ILE A 350 -4.22 15.73 -3.35
N PHE A 351 -3.12 14.98 -3.48
CA PHE A 351 -2.29 14.50 -2.38
C PHE A 351 -1.31 15.55 -1.86
N ARG A 352 -0.96 16.53 -2.69
CA ARG A 352 0.04 17.56 -2.38
C ARG A 352 -0.62 18.86 -1.94
N THR A 353 -1.58 19.34 -2.73
CA THR A 353 -2.21 20.65 -2.53
C THR A 353 -3.72 20.53 -2.59
N LYS A 354 -4.42 21.44 -1.91
CA LYS A 354 -5.88 21.46 -1.92
C LYS A 354 -6.37 22.11 -3.22
N GLN A 355 -6.98 21.34 -4.09
CA GLN A 355 -7.44 21.81 -5.40
C GLN A 355 -8.80 22.51 -5.29
N THR A 356 -8.97 23.59 -6.03
CA THR A 356 -10.26 24.34 -6.07
C THR A 356 -11.21 23.83 -7.15
N ALA A 357 -10.69 23.21 -8.20
CA ALA A 357 -11.45 22.71 -9.33
C ALA A 357 -10.95 21.31 -9.74
N PRO A 358 -11.83 20.46 -10.29
CA PRO A 358 -11.42 19.20 -10.88
C PRO A 358 -10.58 19.44 -12.14
N TYR A 359 -9.72 18.48 -12.45
CA TYR A 359 -8.93 18.43 -13.68
C TYR A 359 -9.84 18.27 -14.89
N MET A 360 -10.75 17.29 -14.85
CA MET A 360 -11.74 17.03 -15.89
C MET A 360 -13.07 16.59 -15.24
N GLN A 361 -14.19 16.82 -15.91
CA GLN A 361 -15.47 16.24 -15.53
C GLN A 361 -16.14 15.60 -16.76
N HIS A 362 -16.72 14.42 -16.58
CA HIS A 362 -17.50 13.73 -17.59
C HIS A 362 -18.90 13.46 -17.05
N LEU A 363 -19.91 13.64 -17.89
CA LEU A 363 -21.31 13.39 -17.55
C LEU A 363 -21.83 12.26 -18.45
N GLN A 364 -22.14 11.12 -17.84
CA GLN A 364 -22.81 10.03 -18.52
C GLN A 364 -24.33 10.17 -18.35
N ALA A 365 -25.00 10.72 -19.35
CA ALA A 365 -26.42 11.05 -19.22
C ALA A 365 -27.29 9.79 -19.03
N GLY A 366 -28.10 9.79 -17.95
CA GLY A 366 -29.16 8.80 -17.76
C GLY A 366 -28.73 7.40 -17.30
N SER A 367 -27.47 7.22 -16.87
CA SER A 367 -27.01 5.99 -16.21
C SER A 367 -26.34 6.30 -14.88
N MET A 368 -26.66 5.51 -13.84
CA MET A 368 -25.92 5.61 -12.58
C MET A 368 -24.63 4.82 -12.68
N MET A 369 -23.57 5.38 -12.14
CA MET A 369 -22.26 4.75 -12.08
C MET A 369 -22.22 3.69 -10.98
N ASN A 370 -21.53 2.60 -11.27
CA ASN A 370 -21.34 1.48 -10.37
C ASN A 370 -19.85 1.33 -10.01
N ASP A 371 -18.96 1.31 -11.00
CA ASP A 371 -17.53 1.14 -10.78
C ASP A 371 -16.66 2.05 -11.66
N LEU A 372 -15.44 2.29 -11.23
CA LEU A 372 -14.43 3.09 -11.91
C LEU A 372 -13.08 2.42 -11.80
N GLU A 373 -12.37 2.32 -12.91
CA GLU A 373 -11.02 1.79 -12.89
C GLU A 373 -10.16 2.42 -13.98
N PHE A 374 -8.98 2.90 -13.61
CA PHE A 374 -8.00 3.36 -14.59
C PHE A 374 -7.35 2.16 -15.28
N CYS A 375 -7.22 2.23 -16.60
CA CYS A 375 -6.42 1.27 -17.32
C CYS A 375 -4.94 1.44 -16.94
N PRO A 376 -4.24 0.38 -16.51
CA PRO A 376 -2.80 0.41 -16.35
C PRO A 376 -2.09 0.81 -17.65
N PHE A 377 -1.03 1.63 -17.54
CA PHE A 377 -0.13 2.05 -18.64
C PHE A 377 -0.76 2.88 -19.77
N GLU A 378 -2.06 3.15 -19.73
CA GLU A 378 -2.74 3.97 -20.74
C GLU A 378 -3.54 5.10 -20.11
N ASP A 379 -3.73 6.18 -20.87
CA ASP A 379 -4.50 7.37 -20.46
C ASP A 379 -6.01 7.15 -20.60
N VAL A 380 -6.52 6.06 -20.04
CA VAL A 380 -7.92 5.62 -20.16
C VAL A 380 -8.52 5.32 -18.79
N LEU A 381 -9.78 5.72 -18.60
CA LEU A 381 -10.60 5.36 -17.46
C LEU A 381 -11.82 4.56 -17.95
N GLY A 382 -11.94 3.33 -17.46
CA GLY A 382 -13.15 2.53 -17.60
C GLY A 382 -14.21 2.98 -16.60
N VAL A 383 -15.42 3.22 -17.10
CA VAL A 383 -16.59 3.65 -16.34
C VAL A 383 -17.69 2.60 -16.45
N GLY A 384 -17.90 1.84 -15.38
CA GLY A 384 -18.96 0.85 -15.29
C GLY A 384 -20.25 1.51 -14.82
N HIS A 385 -21.31 1.41 -15.62
CA HIS A 385 -22.59 2.05 -15.32
C HIS A 385 -23.77 1.09 -15.51
N GLN A 386 -24.98 1.53 -15.17
CA GLN A 386 -26.20 0.70 -15.27
C GLN A 386 -26.52 0.16 -16.66
N LYS A 387 -26.09 0.89 -17.70
CA LYS A 387 -26.35 0.59 -19.11
C LYS A 387 -25.20 -0.12 -19.82
N GLY A 388 -24.20 -0.64 -19.10
CA GLY A 388 -22.98 -1.17 -19.70
C GLY A 388 -21.70 -0.45 -19.23
N MET A 389 -20.77 -0.20 -20.15
CA MET A 389 -19.47 0.40 -19.84
C MET A 389 -19.09 1.48 -20.85
N SER A 390 -18.52 2.57 -20.37
CA SER A 390 -17.87 3.58 -21.22
C SER A 390 -16.37 3.66 -20.93
N SER A 391 -15.57 3.71 -21.97
CA SER A 391 -14.14 3.98 -21.91
C SER A 391 -13.92 5.46 -22.26
N ILE A 392 -13.35 6.23 -21.34
CA ILE A 392 -13.05 7.66 -21.55
C ILE A 392 -11.55 7.91 -21.48
N VAL A 393 -11.06 8.86 -22.27
CA VAL A 393 -9.64 9.23 -22.28
C VAL A 393 -9.39 10.32 -21.24
N VAL A 394 -8.35 10.12 -20.44
CA VAL A 394 -7.90 11.00 -19.37
C VAL A 394 -6.41 11.25 -19.54
N PRO A 395 -6.01 12.33 -20.23
CA PRO A 395 -4.60 12.62 -20.46
C PRO A 395 -3.82 12.72 -19.14
N GLY A 396 -2.72 11.97 -19.04
CA GLY A 396 -1.84 11.93 -17.87
C GLY A 396 -2.27 10.98 -16.75
N ALA A 397 -3.14 10.00 -17.01
CA ALA A 397 -3.55 9.01 -16.05
C ALA A 397 -2.56 7.83 -15.93
N GLY A 398 -2.11 7.29 -17.05
CA GLY A 398 -1.27 6.09 -17.14
C GLY A 398 0.22 6.40 -16.99
N GLU A 399 0.99 5.40 -16.54
CA GLU A 399 2.45 5.46 -16.59
C GLU A 399 2.92 5.12 -18.01
N PRO A 400 3.54 6.06 -18.75
CA PRO A 400 3.94 5.82 -20.15
C PRO A 400 5.12 4.84 -20.26
N ASN A 401 6.02 4.83 -19.27
CA ASN A 401 7.22 4.01 -19.27
C ASN A 401 7.01 2.80 -18.35
N PHE A 402 6.49 1.71 -18.91
CA PHE A 402 6.30 0.46 -18.18
C PHE A 402 7.59 -0.37 -18.08
N ASP A 403 7.74 -1.12 -16.98
CA ASP A 403 8.80 -2.12 -16.88
C ASP A 403 8.33 -3.42 -17.53
N SER A 404 8.94 -3.75 -18.68
CA SER A 404 8.64 -4.95 -19.45
C SER A 404 8.85 -6.27 -18.68
N LEU A 405 9.69 -6.27 -17.62
CA LEU A 405 9.91 -7.46 -16.78
C LEU A 405 8.84 -7.62 -15.71
N GLU A 406 8.20 -6.52 -15.29
CA GLU A 406 7.17 -6.56 -14.24
C GLU A 406 5.77 -6.77 -14.84
N ALA A 407 5.37 -5.92 -15.79
CA ALA A 407 4.08 -6.01 -16.46
C ALA A 407 4.20 -5.43 -17.88
N ASN A 408 4.11 -6.30 -18.88
CA ASN A 408 4.21 -5.93 -20.28
C ASN A 408 2.81 -5.94 -20.95
N PRO A 409 2.30 -4.80 -21.45
CA PRO A 409 1.06 -4.74 -22.22
C PRO A 409 1.10 -5.55 -23.53
N TYR A 410 2.30 -5.73 -24.12
CA TYR A 410 2.52 -6.39 -25.41
C TYR A 410 3.13 -7.79 -25.26
N GLN A 411 2.81 -8.48 -24.17
CA GLN A 411 3.40 -9.77 -23.84
C GLN A 411 3.07 -10.84 -24.89
N THR A 412 4.09 -11.54 -25.37
CA THR A 412 3.89 -12.70 -26.24
C THR A 412 3.47 -13.93 -25.43
N LYS A 413 2.86 -14.93 -26.09
CA LYS A 413 2.47 -16.19 -25.41
C LYS A 413 3.62 -16.88 -24.68
N LYS A 414 4.85 -16.85 -25.23
CA LYS A 414 6.04 -17.44 -24.59
C LYS A 414 6.45 -16.66 -23.36
N GLN A 415 6.56 -15.33 -23.48
CA GLN A 415 6.88 -14.46 -22.35
C GLN A 415 5.84 -14.57 -21.23
N ARG A 416 4.56 -14.76 -21.57
CA ARG A 416 3.49 -14.99 -20.59
C ARG A 416 3.67 -16.28 -19.82
N GLN A 417 3.97 -17.37 -20.52
CA GLN A 417 4.25 -18.67 -19.89
C GLN A 417 5.49 -18.60 -18.98
N GLU A 418 6.56 -17.96 -19.43
CA GLU A 418 7.77 -17.77 -18.63
C GLU A 418 7.51 -16.88 -17.41
N ALA A 419 6.83 -15.74 -17.59
CA ALA A 419 6.48 -14.83 -16.50
C ALA A 419 5.56 -15.49 -15.46
N GLU A 420 4.62 -16.33 -15.89
CA GLU A 420 3.76 -17.10 -14.98
C GLU A 420 4.59 -18.09 -14.14
N VAL A 421 5.52 -18.81 -14.77
CA VAL A 421 6.43 -19.71 -14.05
C VAL A 421 7.34 -18.95 -13.09
N HIS A 422 7.93 -17.83 -13.52
CA HIS A 422 8.75 -16.98 -12.67
C HIS A 422 7.95 -16.41 -11.49
N GLY A 423 6.74 -15.90 -11.74
CA GLY A 423 5.86 -15.40 -10.70
C GLY A 423 5.48 -16.48 -9.67
N LEU A 424 5.32 -17.73 -10.10
CA LEU A 424 5.06 -18.85 -9.21
C LEU A 424 6.28 -19.26 -8.38
N LEU A 425 7.49 -19.24 -8.97
CA LEU A 425 8.74 -19.54 -8.27
C LEU A 425 9.12 -18.44 -7.26
N ASP A 426 8.91 -17.19 -7.63
CA ASP A 426 9.21 -16.00 -6.81
C ASP A 426 8.04 -15.60 -5.89
N LYS A 427 7.01 -16.45 -5.81
CA LYS A 427 5.81 -16.21 -5.01
C LYS A 427 6.16 -15.91 -3.56
N LEU A 428 5.70 -14.76 -3.09
CA LEU A 428 5.87 -14.32 -1.71
C LEU A 428 4.92 -15.08 -0.78
N GLN A 429 5.43 -15.48 0.38
CA GLN A 429 4.61 -16.17 1.39
C GLN A 429 3.63 -15.20 2.05
N PRO A 430 2.40 -15.64 2.40
CA PRO A 430 1.40 -14.79 3.04
C PRO A 430 1.89 -14.16 4.35
N GLU A 431 2.81 -14.82 5.05
CA GLU A 431 3.39 -14.33 6.30
C GLU A 431 4.25 -13.06 6.14
N MET A 432 4.69 -12.77 4.92
CA MET A 432 5.51 -11.59 4.61
C MET A 432 4.70 -10.31 4.50
N ILE A 433 3.37 -10.38 4.51
CA ILE A 433 2.48 -9.21 4.42
C ILE A 433 2.49 -8.45 5.74
N MET A 434 2.94 -7.19 5.70
CA MET A 434 3.06 -6.28 6.84
C MET A 434 2.90 -4.81 6.43
N LEU A 435 2.67 -3.91 7.39
CA LEU A 435 2.47 -2.48 7.09
C LEU A 435 3.67 -1.85 6.38
N ASP A 436 4.89 -2.19 6.79
CA ASP A 436 6.14 -1.75 6.16
C ASP A 436 6.91 -2.97 5.60
N PRO A 437 6.88 -3.21 4.28
CA PRO A 437 7.59 -4.32 3.64
C PRO A 437 9.11 -4.28 3.89
N THR A 438 9.68 -3.10 4.11
CA THR A 438 11.13 -2.94 4.32
C THR A 438 11.59 -3.43 5.70
N GLN A 439 10.67 -3.87 6.55
CA GLN A 439 10.99 -4.41 7.86
C GLN A 439 11.53 -5.85 7.80
N ILE A 440 11.27 -6.58 6.71
CA ILE A 440 11.85 -7.90 6.47
C ILE A 440 13.38 -7.77 6.42
N GLY A 441 14.08 -8.55 7.25
CA GLY A 441 15.55 -8.49 7.39
C GLY A 441 16.06 -7.49 8.43
N LYS A 442 15.21 -6.63 9.02
CA LYS A 442 15.61 -5.82 10.19
C LYS A 442 15.63 -6.71 11.43
N MET A 443 16.63 -6.51 12.29
CA MET A 443 16.66 -7.18 13.59
C MET A 443 15.45 -6.75 14.42
N THR A 444 14.79 -7.72 15.05
CA THR A 444 13.75 -7.45 16.03
C THR A 444 14.35 -6.52 17.07
N ARG A 445 13.78 -5.32 17.20
CA ARG A 445 14.04 -4.52 18.40
C ARG A 445 13.47 -5.35 19.53
N ALA A 446 14.35 -5.99 20.31
CA ALA A 446 13.95 -6.66 21.54
C ALA A 446 12.96 -5.73 22.23
N THR A 447 11.81 -6.27 22.60
CA THR A 447 10.82 -5.47 23.32
C THR A 447 11.54 -4.78 24.48
N LYS A 448 11.13 -3.57 24.87
CA LYS A 448 11.77 -2.88 26.01
C LYS A 448 11.87 -3.81 27.23
N GLU A 449 10.95 -4.74 27.37
CA GLU A 449 10.93 -5.79 28.38
C GLU A 449 12.05 -6.83 28.18
N GLU A 450 12.25 -7.41 27.00
CA GLU A 450 13.36 -8.34 26.73
C GLU A 450 14.73 -7.65 26.83
N ALA A 451 14.86 -6.42 26.34
CA ALA A 451 16.08 -5.64 26.47
C ALA A 451 16.37 -5.30 27.94
N GLN A 452 15.35 -4.94 28.73
CA GLN A 452 15.49 -4.73 30.17
C GLN A 452 15.72 -6.03 30.92
N LYS A 453 15.17 -7.15 30.46
CA LYS A 453 15.39 -8.46 31.06
C LYS A 453 16.83 -8.90 30.85
N ARG A 454 17.34 -8.81 29.62
CA ARG A 454 18.76 -9.03 29.32
C ARG A 454 19.65 -8.08 30.11
N GLN A 455 19.34 -6.79 30.16
CA GLN A 455 20.12 -5.85 30.98
C GLN A 455 20.07 -6.16 32.47
N ARG A 456 18.94 -6.69 32.99
CA ARG A 456 18.83 -7.12 34.39
C ARG A 456 19.56 -8.42 34.64
N GLU A 457 19.53 -9.35 33.69
CA GLU A 457 20.29 -10.60 33.71
C GLU A 457 21.80 -10.27 33.68
N ASP A 458 22.24 -9.43 32.73
CA ASP A 458 23.62 -8.91 32.64
C ASP A 458 24.04 -8.16 33.91
N GLN A 459 23.16 -7.33 34.50
CA GLN A 459 23.44 -6.61 35.74
C GLN A 459 23.43 -7.53 36.96
N ALA A 460 22.60 -8.57 36.98
CA ALA A 460 22.57 -9.56 38.05
C ALA A 460 23.79 -10.48 38.00
N GLU A 461 24.26 -10.85 36.80
CA GLU A 461 25.52 -11.55 36.61
C GLU A 461 26.71 -10.67 37.03
N GLN A 462 26.73 -9.40 36.62
CA GLN A 462 27.77 -8.45 37.06
C GLN A 462 27.72 -8.13 38.56
N ALA A 463 26.53 -8.11 39.17
CA ALA A 463 26.36 -7.93 40.61
C ALA A 463 26.59 -9.22 41.42
N ALA A 464 26.50 -10.39 40.79
CA ALA A 464 26.93 -11.65 41.41
C ALA A 464 28.45 -11.81 41.35
N GLU A 465 29.13 -11.17 40.39
CA GLU A 465 30.60 -11.05 40.32
C GLU A 465 31.17 -9.91 41.19
N ALA A 466 30.37 -8.89 41.51
CA ALA A 466 30.79 -7.74 42.31
C ALA A 466 29.97 -7.65 43.61
N ASP A 467 30.57 -8.04 44.72
CA ASP A 467 30.03 -8.13 46.08
C ASP A 467 29.60 -6.78 46.73
N ASP A 468 29.14 -5.79 45.96
CA ASP A 468 28.74 -4.47 46.50
C ASP A 468 27.52 -3.89 45.76
N LEU A 469 26.40 -3.77 46.48
CA LEU A 469 25.17 -3.11 46.03
C LEU A 469 25.14 -1.63 46.47
N PRO A 470 25.05 -0.65 45.55
CA PRO A 470 24.48 0.65 45.86
C PRO A 470 23.00 0.66 45.45
N THR A 471 22.12 0.59 46.43
CA THR A 471 20.68 0.86 46.30
C THR A 471 20.47 2.30 45.85
N LYS A 472 20.19 2.50 44.55
CA LYS A 472 19.77 3.82 44.05
C LYS A 472 18.35 4.15 44.53
N ASP A 473 18.29 4.94 45.59
CA ASP A 473 17.07 5.57 46.09
C ASP A 473 16.37 6.37 44.97
N ARG A 474 15.17 5.92 44.59
CA ARG A 474 14.30 6.68 43.68
C ARG A 474 13.52 7.73 44.47
N LYS A 475 13.57 8.98 43.98
CA LYS A 475 12.92 10.15 44.58
C LYS A 475 11.44 9.93 44.92
N ARG A 476 11.06 10.45 46.10
CA ARG A 476 9.74 10.48 46.73
C ARG A 476 8.62 10.90 45.75
N MET A 477 7.79 9.96 45.30
CA MET A 477 6.46 10.28 44.77
C MET A 477 5.44 10.19 45.90
N ARG A 478 4.85 11.34 46.27
CA ARG A 478 3.83 11.48 47.31
C ARG A 478 2.46 11.19 46.69
N GLY A 479 1.70 10.24 47.24
CA GLY A 479 0.29 10.08 46.88
C GLY A 479 -0.26 8.64 46.91
N ARG A 480 -1.60 8.56 46.86
CA ARG A 480 -2.43 7.33 46.88
C ARG A 480 -2.15 6.38 45.70
N ASN A 481 -1.44 6.85 44.66
CA ASN A 481 -1.06 6.12 43.44
C ASN A 481 0.45 5.84 43.32
N SER A 482 1.17 5.70 44.44
CA SER A 482 2.59 5.26 44.42
C SER A 482 2.76 3.92 43.67
N SER A 483 3.83 3.80 42.88
CA SER A 483 4.15 2.61 42.08
C SER A 483 4.21 1.34 42.92
N LEU A 484 4.74 1.44 44.14
CA LEU A 484 4.81 0.34 45.12
C LEU A 484 3.41 -0.11 45.57
N LYS A 485 2.49 0.84 45.86
CA LYS A 485 1.10 0.53 46.20
C LYS A 485 0.34 -0.10 45.02
N ARG A 486 0.61 0.33 43.79
CA ARG A 486 0.02 -0.26 42.57
C ARG A 486 0.56 -1.68 42.32
N TYR A 487 1.84 -1.92 42.57
CA TYR A 487 2.46 -3.25 42.50
C TYR A 487 1.82 -4.20 43.51
N LEU A 488 1.71 -3.79 44.78
CA LEU A 488 1.07 -4.58 45.83
C LEU A 488 -0.39 -4.89 45.50
N ARG A 489 -1.21 -3.93 45.05
CA ARG A 489 -2.60 -4.22 44.64
C ARG A 489 -2.71 -5.18 43.46
N LYS A 490 -1.75 -5.16 42.53
CA LYS A 490 -1.72 -6.09 41.39
C LYS A 490 -1.31 -7.50 41.84
N LYS A 491 -0.38 -7.61 42.79
CA LYS A 491 0.03 -8.88 43.39
C LYS A 491 -0.98 -9.40 44.41
N GLU A 492 -1.66 -8.58 45.21
CA GLU A 492 -2.72 -8.97 46.16
C GLU A 492 -3.87 -9.72 45.48
N ARG A 493 -4.15 -9.45 44.20
CA ARG A 493 -5.13 -10.22 43.41
C ARG A 493 -4.74 -11.68 43.19
N ARG A 494 -3.46 -12.01 43.38
CA ARG A 494 -2.93 -13.37 43.35
C ARG A 494 -2.53 -13.65 44.80
N ASN A 495 -3.25 -14.49 45.54
CA ASN A 495 -2.99 -14.78 46.97
C ASN A 495 -1.68 -15.55 47.21
N ILE A 496 -0.61 -15.21 46.49
CA ILE A 496 0.72 -15.77 46.52
C ILE A 496 1.59 -14.75 47.28
N VAL A 497 2.37 -15.25 48.23
CA VAL A 497 3.32 -14.45 49.01
C VAL A 497 4.73 -14.77 48.48
N ASP A 498 5.22 -13.91 47.60
CA ASP A 498 6.59 -13.98 47.07
C ASP A 498 7.53 -13.12 47.91
N GLN A 499 8.83 -13.43 47.90
CA GLN A 499 9.85 -12.65 48.61
C GLN A 499 9.88 -11.18 48.15
N ASP A 500 9.76 -10.94 46.83
CA ASP A 500 9.58 -9.59 46.26
C ASP A 500 8.39 -8.82 46.85
N LYS A 501 7.31 -9.52 47.24
CA LYS A 501 6.12 -8.90 47.82
C LYS A 501 6.39 -8.44 49.24
N LEU A 502 7.14 -9.22 50.01
CA LEU A 502 7.59 -8.85 51.36
C LEU A 502 8.54 -7.65 51.28
N ASP A 503 9.53 -7.70 50.40
CA ASP A 503 10.51 -6.61 50.22
C ASP A 503 9.83 -5.30 49.80
N THR A 504 8.84 -5.37 48.92
CA THR A 504 8.07 -4.20 48.49
C THR A 504 7.12 -3.68 49.57
N MET A 505 6.59 -4.54 50.46
CA MET A 505 5.84 -4.11 51.65
C MET A 505 6.76 -3.41 52.64
N ASP A 506 7.96 -3.95 52.88
CA ASP A 506 8.93 -3.39 53.82
C ASP A 506 9.48 -2.04 53.33
N GLN A 507 9.80 -1.93 52.04
CA GLN A 507 10.15 -0.65 51.42
C GLN A 507 9.04 0.39 51.57
N LEU A 508 7.79 -0.03 51.43
CA LEU A 508 6.63 0.84 51.54
C LEU A 508 6.37 1.26 52.99
N GLN A 509 6.60 0.38 53.97
CA GLN A 509 6.58 0.70 55.39
C GLN A 509 7.72 1.66 55.76
N LYS A 510 8.95 1.44 55.27
CA LYS A 510 10.08 2.37 55.45
C LYS A 510 9.75 3.76 54.90
N LEU A 511 9.22 3.83 53.67
CA LEU A 511 8.79 5.10 53.07
C LEU A 511 7.64 5.78 53.83
N GLN A 512 6.76 5.04 54.50
CA GLN A 512 5.71 5.62 55.36
C GLN A 512 6.30 6.12 56.68
N LYS A 513 7.22 5.37 57.29
CA LYS A 513 7.94 5.79 58.50
C LYS A 513 8.76 7.04 58.24
N ASP A 514 9.47 7.12 57.13
CA ASP A 514 10.25 8.30 56.73
C ASP A 514 9.39 9.51 56.35
N GLN A 515 8.10 9.31 56.06
CA GLN A 515 7.13 10.39 55.87
C GLN A 515 6.50 10.87 57.18
N ALA A 516 6.46 10.00 58.20
CA ALA A 516 5.87 10.29 59.50
C ALA A 516 6.85 10.89 60.51
N LYS A 517 8.17 10.81 60.27
CA LYS A 517 9.19 11.41 61.15
C LYS A 517 9.20 12.95 61.01
N PRO A 518 8.95 13.73 62.08
CA PRO A 518 9.38 15.12 62.14
C PRO A 518 10.91 15.17 62.25
N SER A 519 11.54 16.28 61.87
CA SER A 519 12.99 16.45 61.91
C SER A 519 13.52 16.45 63.34
N SER A 520 13.73 15.28 63.93
CA SER A 520 14.47 15.10 65.18
C SER A 520 15.87 14.59 64.87
N GLY A 521 16.88 15.26 65.44
CA GLY A 521 18.29 14.92 65.27
C GLY A 521 18.64 13.51 65.72
N PHE A 522 19.68 12.97 65.08
CA PHE A 522 20.27 11.66 65.31
C PHE A 522 20.50 11.40 66.82
N THR A 523 20.03 10.25 67.33
CA THR A 523 20.16 9.90 68.76
C THR A 523 21.19 8.79 68.95
N THR A 524 21.82 8.74 70.12
CA THR A 524 22.87 7.78 70.47
C THR A 524 22.44 6.31 70.47
N LEU A 525 21.14 6.03 70.39
CA LEU A 525 20.58 4.69 70.23
C LEU A 525 20.57 4.19 68.77
N ASP A 526 20.80 5.06 67.78
CA ASP A 526 20.89 4.66 66.37
C ASP A 526 22.24 3.95 66.03
N ILE A 527 23.12 3.80 67.02
CA ILE A 527 24.46 3.18 66.92
C ILE A 527 24.43 1.68 67.27
N PHE A 528 23.41 1.24 68.02
CA PHE A 528 23.20 -0.16 68.42
C PHE A 528 22.10 -0.80 67.58
#